data_AF-A0A630BS56-F1
#
_entry.id   AF-A0A630BS56-F1
#
_cell.length_a   1.000
_cell.length_b   1.000
_cell.length_c   1.000
_cell.angle_alpha   90.00
_cell.angle_beta   90.00
_cell.angle_gamma   90.00
#
_symmetry.space_group_name_H-M   'P 1'
#
loop_
_entity.id
_entity.type
_entity.pdbx_description
1 polymer ?
#
loop_
_entity_poly.entity_id
_entity_poly.type
_entity_poly.pdbx_seq_one_letter_code
_entity_poly.pdbx_strand_id
1 'polypeptide(L)'
;MSYESANLETSKSISSTLNSKDDININTNGNIAITGSTLQADKSANLNGENITIENGENKISSSSHSSTSSIAEYKQSSVNTDASLVSSSQIQSDILNLNAQKNVSIKGSELNGGEIDIKADKVDFIAA
;
A
#
# COMPACT_ATOMS: atom_id res chain seq x y z
N MET A 1 0.76 43.48 8.81
CA MET A 1 1.67 42.32 8.71
C MET A 1 0.81 41.13 8.35
N SER A 2 0.83 40.71 7.08
CA SER A 2 0.15 39.47 6.68
C SER A 2 1.10 38.30 6.91
N TYR A 3 0.62 37.29 7.62
CA TYR A 3 1.31 36.02 7.76
C TYR A 3 0.83 35.12 6.61
N GLU A 4 1.74 34.72 5.74
CA GLU A 4 1.44 33.73 4.72
C GLU A 4 1.67 32.35 5.35
N SER A 5 0.57 31.66 5.65
CA SER A 5 0.58 30.29 6.19
C SER A 5 1.11 29.35 5.12
N ALA A 6 2.18 28.60 5.43
CA ALA A 6 2.71 27.56 4.57
C ALA A 6 1.59 26.55 4.22
N ASN A 7 1.33 26.37 2.92
CA ASN A 7 0.34 25.42 2.45
C ASN A 7 1.00 24.03 2.36
N LEU A 8 0.58 23.13 3.24
CA LEU A 8 1.06 21.76 3.31
C LEU A 8 0.34 20.91 2.26
N GLU A 9 0.88 20.89 1.03
CA GLU A 9 0.38 19.98 -0.02
C GLU A 9 0.90 18.57 0.25
N THR A 10 0.02 17.70 0.76
CA THR A 10 0.31 16.28 0.97
C THR A 10 -0.47 15.47 -0.07
N SER A 11 0.21 14.98 -1.12
CA SER A 11 -0.43 14.03 -2.04
C SER A 11 -0.41 12.64 -1.41
N LYS A 12 -1.52 12.27 -0.77
CA LYS A 12 -1.70 10.97 -0.11
C LYS A 12 -2.39 10.00 -1.08
N SER A 13 -1.65 9.03 -1.64
CA SER A 13 -2.28 7.82 -2.20
C SER A 13 -2.11 6.70 -1.17
N ILE A 14 -3.04 6.62 -0.22
CA ILE A 14 -2.88 5.82 1.01
C ILE A 14 -3.08 4.32 0.73
N SER A 15 -3.89 3.96 -0.24
CA SER A 15 -4.10 2.59 -0.72
C SER A 15 -5.08 2.65 -1.89
N SER A 16 -5.19 1.57 -2.65
CA SER A 16 -6.29 1.38 -3.60
C SER A 16 -7.11 0.17 -3.21
N THR A 17 -8.41 0.21 -3.48
CA THR A 17 -9.32 -0.90 -3.24
C THR A 17 -9.90 -1.38 -4.56
N LEU A 18 -9.76 -2.67 -4.84
CA LEU A 18 -10.50 -3.37 -5.88
C LEU A 18 -11.61 -4.18 -5.21
N ASN A 19 -12.87 -3.82 -5.47
CA ASN A 19 -14.03 -4.53 -4.92
C ASN A 19 -14.83 -5.28 -6.01
N SER A 20 -15.43 -6.39 -5.63
CA SER A 20 -16.40 -7.14 -6.43
C SER A 20 -17.47 -7.75 -5.53
N LYS A 21 -18.73 -7.73 -5.97
CA LYS A 21 -19.85 -8.40 -5.27
C LYS A 21 -19.95 -9.90 -5.55
N ASP A 22 -19.02 -10.42 -6.33
CA ASP A 22 -18.94 -11.83 -6.67
C ASP A 22 -17.46 -12.22 -6.62
N ASP A 23 -16.88 -12.67 -7.73
CA ASP A 23 -15.49 -13.08 -7.81
C ASP A 23 -14.56 -11.94 -8.28
N ILE A 24 -13.31 -11.95 -7.81
CA ILE A 24 -12.16 -11.25 -8.41
C ILE A 24 -11.24 -12.30 -9.01
N ASN A 25 -10.92 -12.17 -10.30
CA ASN A 25 -10.04 -13.09 -11.01
C ASN A 25 -8.87 -12.34 -11.65
N ILE A 26 -7.66 -12.53 -11.13
CA ILE A 26 -6.42 -11.96 -11.67
C ILE A 26 -5.59 -13.10 -12.26
N ASN A 27 -5.42 -13.09 -13.58
CA ASN A 27 -4.73 -14.13 -14.33
C ASN A 27 -3.60 -13.51 -15.15
N THR A 28 -2.36 -13.90 -14.89
CA THR A 28 -1.19 -13.46 -15.64
C THR A 28 -0.17 -14.58 -15.77
N ASN A 29 0.63 -14.56 -16.84
CA ASN A 29 1.78 -15.45 -16.98
C ASN A 29 3.01 -14.93 -16.20
N GLY A 30 2.96 -13.70 -15.70
CA GLY A 30 4.02 -13.07 -14.93
C GLY A 30 3.68 -12.98 -13.44
N ASN A 31 4.36 -12.07 -12.74
CA ASN A 31 4.18 -11.90 -11.30
C ASN A 31 2.94 -11.08 -10.96
N ILE A 32 2.31 -11.40 -9.83
CA ILE A 32 1.29 -10.58 -9.18
C ILE A 32 1.92 -9.97 -7.93
N ALA A 33 1.81 -8.66 -7.77
CA ALA A 33 2.22 -7.96 -6.56
C ALA A 33 1.04 -7.12 -6.04
N ILE A 34 0.64 -7.37 -4.78
CA ILE A 34 -0.35 -6.58 -4.05
C ILE A 34 0.41 -5.84 -2.94
N THR A 35 0.66 -4.55 -3.16
CA THR A 35 1.43 -3.71 -2.26
C THR A 35 0.56 -2.58 -1.72
N GLY A 36 0.40 -2.53 -0.39
CA GLY A 36 -0.41 -1.53 0.31
C GLY A 36 -1.82 -1.34 -0.21
N SER A 37 -2.47 -2.41 -0.68
CA SER A 37 -3.75 -2.35 -1.38
C SER A 37 -4.76 -3.35 -0.81
N THR A 38 -6.04 -3.07 -1.03
CA THR A 38 -7.14 -3.94 -0.60
C THR A 38 -7.79 -4.63 -1.80
N LEU A 39 -7.90 -5.95 -1.75
CA LEU A 39 -8.74 -6.74 -2.66
C LEU A 39 -9.92 -7.29 -1.86
N GLN A 40 -11.14 -6.98 -2.27
CA GLN A 40 -12.35 -7.43 -1.58
C GLN A 40 -13.31 -8.07 -2.59
N ALA A 41 -13.54 -9.38 -2.45
CA ALA A 41 -14.52 -10.11 -3.23
C ALA A 41 -15.56 -10.69 -2.28
N ASP A 42 -16.86 -10.53 -2.53
CA ASP A 42 -17.86 -11.13 -1.63
C ASP A 42 -17.83 -12.66 -1.66
N LYS A 43 -17.33 -13.27 -2.75
CA LYS A 43 -17.28 -14.73 -2.92
C LYS A 43 -15.85 -15.27 -3.02
N SER A 44 -15.15 -15.07 -4.14
CA SER A 44 -13.79 -15.57 -4.27
C SER A 44 -12.79 -14.57 -4.82
N ALA A 45 -11.58 -14.58 -4.29
CA ALA A 45 -10.43 -13.88 -4.85
C ALA A 45 -9.42 -14.90 -5.38
N ASN A 46 -9.28 -14.97 -6.71
CA ASN A 46 -8.42 -15.93 -7.40
C ASN A 46 -7.24 -15.20 -8.05
N LEU A 47 -6.03 -15.44 -7.53
CA LEU A 47 -4.79 -14.88 -8.03
C LEU A 47 -3.98 -16.02 -8.67
N ASN A 48 -3.78 -15.94 -9.99
CA ASN A 48 -3.05 -16.95 -10.77
C ASN A 48 -1.87 -16.28 -11.50
N GLY A 49 -0.64 -16.63 -11.13
CA GLY A 49 0.58 -15.99 -11.63
C GLY A 49 1.84 -16.87 -11.54
N GLU A 50 2.96 -16.37 -12.04
CA GLU A 50 4.27 -17.04 -11.88
C GLU A 50 4.72 -17.00 -10.42
N ASN A 51 4.73 -15.79 -9.83
CA ASN A 51 4.94 -15.53 -8.41
C ASN A 51 3.84 -14.61 -7.90
N ILE A 52 3.46 -14.76 -6.62
CA ILE A 52 2.51 -13.88 -5.95
C ILE A 52 3.18 -13.29 -4.73
N THR A 53 3.24 -11.96 -4.66
CA THR A 53 3.75 -11.21 -3.50
C THR A 53 2.63 -10.35 -2.95
N ILE A 54 2.41 -10.45 -1.64
CA ILE A 54 1.45 -9.62 -0.91
C ILE A 54 2.20 -9.00 0.26
N GLU A 55 2.34 -7.68 0.24
CA GLU A 55 3.11 -6.96 1.25
C GLU A 55 2.52 -5.60 1.57
N ASN A 56 2.85 -5.07 2.75
CA ASN A 56 2.47 -3.71 3.10
C ASN A 56 3.21 -2.70 2.21
N GLY A 57 2.51 -1.63 1.85
CA GLY A 57 3.09 -0.49 1.16
C GLY A 57 3.71 0.48 2.15
N GLU A 58 4.79 1.15 1.73
CA GLU A 58 5.36 2.28 2.45
C GLU A 58 5.16 3.54 1.61
N ASN A 59 4.42 4.52 2.16
CA ASN A 59 4.27 5.83 1.57
C ASN A 59 5.17 6.82 2.30
N LYS A 60 6.18 7.33 1.59
CA LYS A 60 7.00 8.45 2.08
C LYS A 60 6.24 9.76 1.91
N ILE A 61 5.97 10.43 3.02
CA ILE A 61 5.45 11.79 3.06
C ILE A 61 6.64 12.70 3.37
N SER A 62 7.04 13.48 2.38
CA SER A 62 7.98 14.60 2.59
C SER A 62 7.19 15.89 2.56
N SER A 63 7.35 16.71 3.60
CA SER A 63 6.75 18.04 3.65
C SER A 63 7.76 19.11 3.98
N SER A 64 7.82 20.14 3.15
CA SER A 64 8.66 21.32 3.35
C SER A 64 7.80 22.53 3.71
N SER A 65 8.06 23.15 4.86
CA SER A 65 7.49 24.45 5.22
C SER A 65 8.54 25.54 5.04
N HIS A 66 8.17 26.59 4.30
CA HIS A 66 8.98 27.79 4.14
C HIS A 66 8.33 28.95 4.89
N SER A 67 9.06 29.56 5.82
CA SER A 67 8.64 30.79 6.49
C SER A 67 9.69 31.88 6.26
N SER A 68 9.23 33.05 5.87
CA SER A 68 10.07 34.24 5.70
C SER A 68 9.55 35.32 6.63
N THR A 69 10.42 35.90 7.45
CA THR A 69 10.10 37.09 8.25
C THR A 69 10.96 38.25 7.77
N SER A 70 10.29 39.36 7.42
CA SER A 70 10.96 40.62 7.07
C SER A 70 10.80 41.61 8.22
N SER A 71 11.91 41.99 8.83
CA SER A 71 12.01 43.11 9.78
C SER A 71 12.90 44.20 9.18
N ILE A 72 12.76 45.45 9.61
CA ILE A 72 13.46 46.63 9.05
C ILE A 72 15.00 46.55 9.11
N ALA A 73 15.56 45.54 9.80
CA ALA A 73 16.99 45.35 10.00
C ALA A 73 17.56 44.00 9.52
N GLU A 74 16.75 42.99 9.16
CA GLU A 74 17.27 41.65 8.81
C GLU A 74 16.23 40.84 8.02
N TYR A 75 16.69 40.14 6.98
CA TYR A 75 15.92 39.09 6.29
C TYR A 75 16.33 37.72 6.84
N LYS A 76 15.37 36.96 7.37
CA LYS A 76 15.59 35.57 7.80
C LYS A 76 14.63 34.63 7.07
N GLN A 77 15.21 33.71 6.32
CA GLN A 77 14.51 32.60 5.68
C GLN A 77 14.77 31.33 6.49
N SER A 78 13.71 30.63 6.89
CA SER A 78 13.81 29.34 7.56
C SER A 78 13.00 28.30 6.79
N SER A 79 13.59 27.13 6.60
CA SER A 79 12.94 25.95 6.01
C SER A 79 12.98 24.81 7.00
N VAL A 80 11.83 24.18 7.24
CA VAL A 80 11.73 22.94 8.01
C VAL A 80 11.26 21.86 7.07
N ASN A 81 12.02 20.77 6.99
CA ASN A 81 11.62 19.58 6.25
C ASN A 81 11.28 18.48 7.26
N THR A 82 10.13 17.85 7.10
CA THR A 82 9.73 16.69 7.91
C THR A 82 9.40 15.54 6.99
N ASP A 83 10.08 14.41 7.23
CA ASP A 83 9.79 13.14 6.59
C ASP A 83 8.98 12.26 7.54
N ALA A 84 7.85 11.75 7.06
CA ALA A 84 7.05 10.74 7.75
C ALA A 84 6.80 9.56 6.80
N SER A 85 6.70 8.35 7.33
CA SER A 85 6.27 7.18 6.55
C SER A 85 4.92 6.72 7.05
N LEU A 86 3.97 6.54 6.14
CA LEU A 86 2.72 5.83 6.44
C LEU A 86 2.79 4.44 5.83
N VAL A 87 2.62 3.43 6.67
CA VAL A 87 2.47 2.05 6.24
C VAL A 87 1.02 1.85 5.84
N SER A 88 0.79 1.39 4.61
CA SER A 88 -0.51 0.90 4.16
C SER A 88 -0.53 -0.62 4.21
N SER A 89 -1.42 -1.19 5.03
CA SER A 89 -1.54 -2.64 5.09
C SER A 89 -2.15 -3.18 3.82
N SER A 90 -1.57 -4.24 3.27
CA SER A 90 -2.27 -5.03 2.25
C SER A 90 -3.30 -5.93 2.91
N GLN A 91 -4.50 -5.95 2.36
CA GLN A 91 -5.62 -6.73 2.88
C GLN A 91 -6.30 -7.45 1.73
N ILE A 92 -6.51 -8.76 1.87
CA ILE A 92 -7.33 -9.53 0.92
C ILE A 92 -8.49 -10.13 1.69
N GLN A 93 -9.71 -9.81 1.28
CA GLN A 93 -10.94 -10.28 1.90
C GLN A 93 -11.82 -11.02 0.88
N SER A 94 -12.19 -12.26 1.19
CA SER A 94 -13.10 -13.06 0.37
C SER A 94 -13.56 -14.33 1.08
N ASP A 95 -14.74 -14.87 0.80
CA ASP A 95 -15.12 -16.18 1.38
C ASP A 95 -14.09 -17.27 1.02
N ILE A 96 -13.58 -17.26 -0.21
CA ILE A 96 -12.53 -18.17 -0.69
C ILE A 96 -11.37 -17.38 -1.30
N LEU A 97 -10.18 -17.50 -0.72
CA LEU A 97 -8.95 -16.92 -1.27
C LEU A 97 -8.09 -18.02 -1.90
N ASN A 98 -7.86 -17.93 -3.21
CA ASN A 98 -6.97 -18.84 -3.95
C ASN A 98 -5.71 -18.09 -4.41
N LEU A 99 -4.54 -18.50 -3.90
CA LEU A 99 -3.24 -18.03 -4.33
C LEU A 99 -2.53 -19.15 -5.11
N ASN A 100 -2.66 -19.15 -6.44
CA ASN A 100 -2.06 -20.15 -7.31
C ASN A 100 -0.83 -19.56 -8.04
N ALA A 101 0.33 -19.67 -7.39
CA ALA A 101 1.60 -19.32 -8.02
C ALA A 101 2.23 -20.56 -8.67
N GLN A 102 2.87 -20.39 -9.82
CA GLN A 102 3.65 -21.46 -10.42
C GLN A 102 4.92 -21.77 -9.61
N LYS A 103 5.51 -20.75 -8.98
CA LYS A 103 6.77 -20.86 -8.24
C LYS A 103 6.62 -20.46 -6.79
N ASN A 104 6.48 -19.16 -6.49
CA ASN A 104 6.57 -18.66 -5.12
C ASN A 104 5.33 -17.85 -4.72
N VAL A 105 4.87 -18.05 -3.49
CA VAL A 105 3.98 -17.14 -2.77
C VAL A 105 4.75 -16.54 -1.60
N SER A 106 4.78 -15.22 -1.49
CA SER A 106 5.39 -14.49 -0.37
C SER A 106 4.37 -13.54 0.24
N ILE A 107 4.11 -13.69 1.53
CA ILE A 107 3.17 -12.86 2.29
C ILE A 107 3.92 -12.18 3.43
N LYS A 108 4.00 -10.85 3.40
CA LYS A 108 4.73 -10.06 4.39
C LYS A 108 3.84 -9.04 5.09
N GLY A 109 3.58 -9.26 6.38
CA GLY A 109 2.86 -8.30 7.23
C GLY A 109 1.42 -7.96 6.81
N SER A 110 0.85 -8.74 5.88
CA SER A 110 -0.44 -8.48 5.25
C SER A 110 -1.54 -9.31 5.91
N GLU A 111 -2.78 -8.84 5.79
CA GLU A 111 -3.95 -9.51 6.35
C GLU A 111 -4.68 -10.30 5.25
N LEU A 112 -4.84 -11.60 5.46
CA LEU A 112 -5.59 -12.48 4.56
C LEU A 112 -6.84 -12.96 5.29
N ASN A 113 -7.98 -12.33 4.99
CA ASN A 113 -9.27 -12.63 5.60
C ASN A 113 -10.13 -13.41 4.62
N GLY A 114 -9.96 -14.73 4.61
CA GLY A 114 -10.93 -15.60 3.95
C GLY A 114 -11.48 -16.70 4.83
N GLY A 115 -12.68 -17.15 4.49
CA GLY A 115 -13.28 -18.32 5.12
C GLY A 115 -12.44 -19.56 4.84
N GLU A 116 -12.08 -19.76 3.57
CA GLU A 116 -11.12 -20.74 3.09
C GLU A 116 -9.95 -20.03 2.40
N ILE A 117 -8.72 -20.47 2.66
CA ILE A 117 -7.50 -19.93 2.06
C ILE A 117 -6.67 -21.09 1.51
N ASP A 118 -6.59 -21.16 0.19
CA ASP A 118 -5.82 -22.15 -0.56
C ASP A 118 -4.58 -21.50 -1.17
N ILE A 119 -3.41 -22.06 -0.88
CA ILE A 119 -2.13 -21.59 -1.42
C ILE A 119 -1.45 -22.75 -2.16
N LYS A 120 -1.24 -22.57 -3.47
CA LYS A 120 -0.55 -23.53 -4.35
C LYS A 120 0.67 -22.84 -4.94
N ALA A 121 1.85 -23.33 -4.58
CA ALA A 121 3.15 -22.86 -5.06
C ALA A 121 4.23 -23.91 -4.75
N ASP A 122 5.36 -23.87 -5.46
CA ASP A 122 6.54 -24.67 -5.10
C ASP A 122 7.11 -24.23 -3.74
N LYS A 123 7.02 -22.93 -3.44
CA LYS A 123 7.48 -22.33 -2.19
C LYS A 123 6.46 -21.34 -1.63
N VAL A 124 6.24 -21.38 -0.33
CA VAL A 124 5.42 -20.42 0.41
C VAL A 124 6.23 -19.83 1.56
N ASP A 125 6.38 -18.51 1.56
CA ASP A 125 7.06 -17.76 2.62
C ASP A 125 6.06 -16.86 3.36
N PHE A 126 6.02 -16.99 4.69
CA PHE A 126 5.34 -16.07 5.59
C PHE A 126 6.36 -15.27 6.37
N ILE A 127 6.34 -13.94 6.17
CA ILE A 127 7.32 -13.03 6.73
C ILE A 127 6.60 -12.08 7.68
N ALA A 128 7.07 -12.02 8.93
CA ALA A 128 6.56 -11.03 9.88
C ALA A 128 6.87 -9.60 9.39
N ALA A 129 5.94 -8.67 9.64
CA ALA A 129 6.17 -7.24 9.43
C ALA A 129 7.09 -6.67 10.52
#